data_AF-A0A0H3PAR7-F1
#
_entry.id   AF-A0A0H3PAR7-F1
#
_cell.length_a   1.000
_cell.length_b   1.000
_cell.length_c   1.000
_cell.angle_alpha   90.00
_cell.angle_beta   90.00
_cell.angle_gamma   90.00
#
_symmetry.space_group_name_H-M   'P 1'
#
loop_
_entity.id
_entity.type
_entity.pdbx_description
1 polymer ?
#
loop_
_entity_poly.entity_id
_entity_poly.type
_entity_poly.pdbx_seq_one_letter_code
_entity_poly.pdbx_strand_id
1 'polypeptide(L)'
;MQGKKYEIFLNENEQSLITPKVSFKEILRYYYLYPKNAIPSFKLPFFKPDLSDFNTPHITWLGHSSLFISFKEYKILIDPVFNTHASPISFINKAFKNAPVYNINDFNEIFAVIITHSHFDHLDAKSIKALKEKARFFITPLKVGNYLKSYGVSEKKIIELDWWSGVEFDDLKIIATPAQHSSSRGDGKNKTLWASFVMEFLSVDKRVFFSADGGYFTHFKKIGEYFGSFDLACLESGQFNIAWPYSHSFPEQILKEAKDLNAKAVMPIHWGRFLAGTHAWNEVVKFLYENLDLPLITPKMGEAYEIGAKFKQDFWWKEG
;
A
#
# COMPACT_ATOMS: atom_id res chain seq x y z
N MET A 1 6.09 -19.74 4.05
CA MET A 1 6.86 -19.05 5.10
C MET A 1 8.28 -18.92 4.62
N GLN A 2 8.92 -17.76 4.83
CA GLN A 2 10.30 -17.56 4.43
C GLN A 2 11.25 -17.92 5.55
N GLY A 3 10.97 -17.55 6.81
CA GLY A 3 11.72 -17.89 8.01
C GLY A 3 12.70 -16.81 8.49
N LYS A 4 12.86 -16.65 9.81
CA LYS A 4 13.74 -15.64 10.43
C LYS A 4 15.24 -15.84 10.17
N LYS A 5 15.66 -17.08 9.91
CA LYS A 5 17.08 -17.43 9.69
C LYS A 5 17.64 -16.97 8.35
N TYR A 6 16.79 -16.62 7.39
CA TYR A 6 17.23 -16.32 6.02
C TYR A 6 17.73 -14.88 5.91
N GLU A 7 18.86 -14.71 5.24
CA GLU A 7 19.47 -13.39 4.98
C GLU A 7 18.95 -12.72 3.70
N ILE A 8 18.42 -13.53 2.79
CA ILE A 8 17.86 -13.10 1.52
C ILE A 8 16.48 -13.74 1.37
N PHE A 9 15.48 -12.92 1.05
CA PHE A 9 14.11 -13.34 0.79
C PHE A 9 13.84 -13.46 -0.71
N LEU A 10 12.94 -14.37 -1.10
CA LEU A 10 12.66 -14.66 -2.51
C LEU A 10 11.17 -14.72 -2.78
N ASN A 11 10.76 -14.32 -3.98
CA ASN A 11 9.39 -14.53 -4.45
C ASN A 11 9.10 -16.01 -4.67
N GLU A 12 7.83 -16.39 -4.58
CA GLU A 12 7.38 -17.73 -4.99
C GLU A 12 7.47 -17.92 -6.52
N ASN A 13 7.40 -16.83 -7.30
CA ASN A 13 7.58 -16.87 -8.74
C ASN A 13 9.06 -16.91 -9.13
N GLU A 14 9.55 -18.08 -9.55
CA GLU A 14 10.93 -18.25 -10.02
C GLU A 14 11.28 -17.35 -11.21
N GLN A 15 10.31 -17.02 -12.09
CA GLN A 15 10.56 -16.15 -13.24
C GLN A 15 10.94 -14.73 -12.82
N SER A 16 10.51 -14.30 -11.63
CA SER A 16 10.85 -12.98 -11.09
C SER A 16 12.30 -12.87 -10.60
N LEU A 17 13.00 -13.99 -10.47
CA LEU A 17 14.43 -14.02 -10.14
C LEU A 17 15.31 -13.72 -11.36
N ILE A 18 14.73 -13.79 -12.56
CA ILE A 18 15.41 -13.50 -13.82
C ILE A 18 15.25 -12.01 -14.13
N THR A 19 16.36 -11.29 -14.23
CA THR A 19 16.34 -9.88 -14.64
C THR A 19 15.73 -9.75 -16.04
N PRO A 20 14.63 -8.99 -16.20
CA PRO A 20 14.03 -8.76 -17.51
C PRO A 20 15.04 -8.14 -18.48
N LYS A 21 15.08 -8.64 -19.71
CA LYS A 21 15.91 -8.07 -20.77
C LYS A 21 15.21 -6.82 -21.34
N VAL A 22 15.40 -5.69 -20.67
CA VAL A 22 14.94 -4.38 -21.14
C VAL A 22 16.10 -3.49 -21.55
N SER A 23 15.87 -2.69 -22.59
CA SER A 23 16.88 -1.73 -23.05
C SER A 23 17.09 -0.62 -22.02
N PHE A 24 18.32 -0.08 -21.93
CA PHE A 24 18.61 1.08 -21.09
C PHE A 24 17.70 2.29 -21.42
N LYS A 25 17.27 2.41 -22.68
CA LYS A 25 16.31 3.43 -23.12
C LYS A 25 14.96 3.31 -22.41
N GLU A 26 14.44 2.09 -22.22
CA GLU A 26 13.18 1.87 -21.49
C GLU A 26 13.31 2.21 -20.00
N ILE A 27 14.47 1.88 -19.39
CA ILE A 27 14.77 2.29 -18.02
C ILE A 27 14.83 3.82 -17.92
N LEU A 28 15.53 4.49 -18.84
CA LEU A 28 15.62 5.95 -18.86
C LEU A 28 14.24 6.60 -19.10
N ARG A 29 13.40 5.97 -19.93
CA ARG A 29 12.04 6.42 -20.20
C ARG A 29 11.24 6.53 -18.91
N TYR A 30 11.41 5.57 -18.00
CA TYR A 30 10.76 5.60 -16.70
C TYR A 30 11.12 6.82 -15.86
N TYR A 31 12.41 7.13 -15.76
CA TYR A 31 12.84 8.20 -14.85
C TYR A 31 12.70 9.61 -15.44
N TYR A 32 12.63 9.75 -16.78
CA TYR A 32 12.75 11.07 -17.42
C TYR A 32 11.72 11.39 -18.50
N LEU A 33 11.05 10.40 -19.09
CA LEU A 33 10.15 10.60 -20.23
C LEU A 33 8.71 10.27 -19.86
N TYR A 34 8.22 10.95 -18.82
CA TYR A 34 6.83 10.87 -18.41
C TYR A 34 5.91 11.45 -19.49
N PRO A 35 4.77 10.80 -19.79
CA PRO A 35 3.76 11.42 -20.64
C PRO A 35 3.19 12.68 -19.96
N LYS A 36 2.66 13.63 -20.75
CA LYS A 36 2.15 14.90 -20.20
C LYS A 36 1.07 14.73 -19.13
N ASN A 37 0.28 13.67 -19.23
CA ASN A 37 -0.79 13.31 -18.32
C ASN A 37 -0.33 12.38 -17.17
N ALA A 38 0.97 12.16 -16.97
CA ALA A 38 1.50 11.53 -15.75
C ALA A 38 1.37 12.45 -14.51
N ILE A 39 1.10 13.73 -14.73
CA ILE A 39 0.76 14.72 -13.70
C ILE A 39 -0.65 15.23 -14.01
N PRO A 40 -1.53 15.40 -13.00
CA PRO A 40 -2.84 16.00 -13.22
C PRO A 40 -2.71 17.45 -13.73
N SER A 41 -3.56 17.80 -14.70
CA SER A 41 -3.65 19.16 -15.27
C SER A 41 -4.35 20.16 -14.33
N PHE A 42 -4.98 19.66 -13.27
CA PHE A 42 -5.76 20.40 -12.29
C PHE A 42 -5.32 20.02 -10.86
N LYS A 43 -5.84 20.75 -9.87
CA LYS A 43 -5.58 20.44 -8.47
C LYS A 43 -6.47 19.28 -8.05
N LEU A 44 -5.87 18.18 -7.61
CA LEU A 44 -6.63 17.07 -7.04
C LEU A 44 -7.37 17.54 -5.77
N PRO A 45 -8.63 17.14 -5.57
CA PRO A 45 -9.37 17.54 -4.40
C PRO A 45 -8.82 16.81 -3.17
N PHE A 46 -8.44 17.60 -2.17
CA PHE A 46 -7.97 17.13 -0.89
C PHE A 46 -8.91 17.63 0.20
N PHE A 47 -9.25 16.75 1.14
CA PHE A 47 -10.02 17.07 2.33
C PHE A 47 -9.10 17.01 3.53
N LYS A 48 -9.34 17.87 4.53
CA LYS A 48 -8.74 17.63 5.86
C LYS A 48 -9.10 16.18 6.24
N PRO A 49 -8.12 15.32 6.56
CA PRO A 49 -8.39 13.89 6.71
C PRO A 49 -9.40 13.67 7.81
N ASP A 50 -10.41 12.86 7.52
CA ASP A 50 -11.31 12.36 8.53
C ASP A 50 -10.60 11.26 9.32
N LEU A 51 -10.12 11.64 10.50
CA LEU A 51 -9.42 10.80 11.46
C LEU A 51 -10.29 10.57 12.71
N SER A 52 -11.62 10.59 12.52
CA SER A 52 -12.60 10.39 13.59
C SER A 52 -12.55 8.98 14.15
N ASP A 53 -13.10 8.83 15.35
CA ASP A 53 -13.24 7.55 16.03
C ASP A 53 -14.58 6.94 15.61
N PHE A 54 -14.54 5.81 14.89
CA PHE A 54 -15.72 5.15 14.36
C PHE A 54 -16.01 3.83 15.08
N ASN A 55 -17.29 3.54 15.33
CA ASN A 55 -17.69 2.24 15.91
C ASN A 55 -17.74 1.11 14.88
N THR A 56 -17.76 1.43 13.59
CA THR A 56 -17.64 0.48 12.47
C THR A 56 -16.33 0.72 11.72
N PRO A 57 -15.76 -0.28 11.05
CA PRO A 57 -14.46 -0.12 10.39
C PRO A 57 -14.51 0.89 9.25
N HIS A 58 -13.69 1.93 9.34
CA HIS A 58 -13.52 2.95 8.31
C HIS A 58 -12.09 2.98 7.78
N ILE A 59 -11.96 3.31 6.49
CA ILE A 59 -10.68 3.53 5.81
C ILE A 59 -10.65 4.94 5.18
N THR A 60 -9.58 5.68 5.49
CA THR A 60 -9.31 7.01 4.92
C THR A 60 -8.08 6.92 4.04
N TRP A 61 -8.22 7.31 2.77
CA TRP A 61 -7.08 7.34 1.85
C TRP A 61 -6.23 8.58 2.06
N LEU A 62 -4.98 8.40 2.45
CA LEU A 62 -4.03 9.49 2.66
C LEU A 62 -3.16 9.76 1.40
N GLY A 63 -3.41 9.03 0.31
CA GLY A 63 -2.74 9.18 -0.97
C GLY A 63 -1.55 8.23 -1.14
N HIS A 64 -1.27 7.85 -2.38
CA HIS A 64 -0.39 6.72 -2.71
C HIS A 64 -0.91 5.44 -2.04
N SER A 65 -0.06 4.72 -1.30
CA SER A 65 -0.46 3.57 -0.48
C SER A 65 -0.61 3.90 1.00
N SER A 66 -0.57 5.19 1.37
CA SER A 66 -0.84 5.60 2.75
C SER A 66 -2.34 5.51 3.07
N LEU A 67 -2.68 4.76 4.11
CA LEU A 67 -4.06 4.55 4.57
C LEU A 67 -4.15 4.79 6.07
N PHE A 68 -5.30 5.28 6.52
CA PHE A 68 -5.66 5.32 7.92
C PHE A 68 -6.91 4.47 8.14
N ILE A 69 -6.85 3.58 9.13
CA ILE A 69 -7.98 2.75 9.55
C ILE A 69 -8.41 3.21 10.94
N SER A 70 -9.73 3.33 11.12
CA SER A 70 -10.35 3.62 12.41
C SER A 70 -11.46 2.63 12.69
N PHE A 71 -11.36 1.98 13.85
CA PHE A 71 -12.38 1.08 14.38
C PHE A 71 -12.24 1.02 15.90
N LYS A 72 -13.20 1.55 16.65
CA LYS A 72 -13.16 1.66 18.11
C LYS A 72 -11.83 2.31 18.57
N GLU A 73 -11.04 1.62 19.39
CA GLU A 73 -9.72 2.06 19.83
C GLU A 73 -8.60 1.86 18.79
N TYR A 74 -8.85 1.10 17.72
CA TYR A 74 -7.85 0.74 16.71
C TYR A 74 -7.69 1.86 15.67
N LYS A 75 -6.69 2.71 15.90
CA LYS A 75 -6.22 3.74 14.97
C LYS A 75 -4.94 3.26 14.31
N ILE A 76 -5.00 2.89 13.03
CA ILE A 76 -3.89 2.22 12.34
C ILE A 76 -3.48 3.01 11.13
N LEU A 77 -2.18 3.27 10.99
CA LEU A 77 -1.60 3.82 9.77
C LEU A 77 -0.93 2.71 8.99
N ILE A 78 -1.16 2.64 7.68
CA ILE A 78 -0.48 1.71 6.77
C ILE A 78 0.38 2.55 5.82
N ASP A 79 1.66 2.19 5.70
CA ASP A 79 2.66 2.84 4.84
C ASP A 79 2.59 4.37 4.85
N PRO A 80 2.63 5.02 6.04
CA PRO A 80 2.51 6.46 6.13
C PRO A 80 3.72 7.15 5.50
N VAL A 81 3.46 8.05 4.55
CA VAL A 81 4.46 8.95 3.95
C VAL A 81 4.10 10.40 4.23
N PHE A 82 4.90 11.08 5.05
CA PHE A 82 4.76 12.50 5.43
C PHE A 82 5.73 13.40 4.64
N ASN A 83 6.57 12.81 3.81
CA ASN A 83 7.40 13.51 2.85
C ASN A 83 6.61 13.89 1.58
N THR A 84 7.10 14.92 0.89
CA THR A 84 6.59 15.37 -0.41
C THR A 84 7.33 14.70 -1.58
N HIS A 85 8.10 13.66 -1.29
CA HIS A 85 8.81 12.85 -2.27
C HIS A 85 8.89 11.40 -1.78
N ALA A 86 8.84 10.47 -2.72
CA ALA A 86 8.84 9.03 -2.47
C ALA A 86 10.20 8.42 -2.86
N SER A 87 11.29 9.02 -2.36
CA SER A 87 12.68 8.75 -2.77
C SER A 87 13.68 9.28 -1.73
N PRO A 88 14.90 8.71 -1.63
CA PRO A 88 15.99 9.29 -0.83
C PRO A 88 16.49 10.62 -1.38
N ILE A 89 16.27 10.87 -2.67
CA ILE A 89 16.63 12.10 -3.38
C ILE A 89 15.36 12.92 -3.58
N SER A 90 15.35 14.15 -3.04
CA SER A 90 14.14 14.95 -2.87
C SER A 90 13.47 15.43 -4.17
N PHE A 91 14.16 15.31 -5.30
CA PHE A 91 13.62 15.69 -6.60
C PHE A 91 13.06 14.55 -7.46
N ILE A 92 13.16 13.31 -6.98
CA ILE A 92 12.63 12.11 -7.64
C ILE A 92 11.30 11.72 -6.96
N ASN A 93 10.33 11.22 -7.72
CA ASN A 93 9.01 10.83 -7.24
C ASN A 93 8.33 11.92 -6.39
N LYS A 94 8.33 13.16 -6.90
CA LYS A 94 7.72 14.31 -6.20
C LYS A 94 6.21 14.15 -6.12
N ALA A 95 5.66 14.61 -5.00
CA ALA A 95 4.23 14.69 -4.82
C ALA A 95 3.63 15.71 -5.81
N PHE A 96 2.41 15.47 -6.26
CA PHE A 96 1.67 16.41 -7.08
C PHE A 96 1.47 17.73 -6.35
N LYS A 97 1.26 18.80 -7.13
CA LYS A 97 1.12 20.15 -6.58
C LYS A 97 -0.07 20.20 -5.60
N ASN A 98 0.18 20.70 -4.40
CA ASN A 98 -0.78 20.77 -3.28
C ASN A 98 -1.22 19.40 -2.72
N ALA A 99 -0.50 18.32 -3.03
CA ALA A 99 -0.67 17.08 -2.28
C ALA A 99 -0.50 17.37 -0.78
N PRO A 100 -1.32 16.75 0.06
CA PRO A 100 -1.29 17.01 1.48
C PRO A 100 0.03 16.59 2.12
N VAL A 101 0.42 17.38 3.12
CA VAL A 101 1.56 17.10 3.98
C VAL A 101 1.01 16.85 5.36
N TYR A 102 1.03 15.60 5.78
CA TYR A 102 0.59 15.21 7.12
C TYR A 102 1.67 15.53 8.14
N ASN A 103 1.23 15.91 9.33
CA ASN A 103 2.03 16.17 10.49
C ASN A 103 1.62 15.23 11.63
N ILE A 104 2.54 14.96 12.55
CA ILE A 104 2.24 14.16 13.74
C ILE A 104 1.10 14.75 14.59
N ASN A 105 0.90 16.06 14.53
CA ASN A 105 -0.19 16.75 15.23
C ASN A 105 -1.57 16.52 14.61
N ASP A 106 -1.65 15.99 13.39
CA ASP A 106 -2.92 15.59 12.79
C ASP A 106 -3.48 14.32 13.44
N PHE A 107 -2.60 13.50 14.03
CA PHE A 107 -2.94 12.22 14.62
C PHE A 107 -2.97 12.29 16.16
N ASN A 108 -3.97 11.68 16.77
CA ASN A 108 -4.00 11.40 18.20
C ASN A 108 -3.08 10.21 18.52
N GLU A 109 -3.39 9.42 19.55
CA GLU A 109 -2.72 8.15 19.78
C GLU A 109 -2.92 7.22 18.57
N ILE A 110 -1.87 6.51 18.19
CA ILE A 110 -1.89 5.54 17.09
C ILE A 110 -1.72 4.16 17.70
N PHE A 111 -2.68 3.27 17.48
CA PHE A 111 -2.59 1.89 17.96
C PHE A 111 -1.44 1.15 17.27
N ALA A 112 -1.39 1.20 15.94
CA ALA A 112 -0.32 0.56 15.19
C ALA A 112 0.07 1.35 13.93
N VAL A 113 1.35 1.25 13.56
CA VAL A 113 1.84 1.58 12.22
C VAL A 113 2.20 0.26 11.53
N ILE A 114 1.61 -0.01 10.38
CA ILE A 114 1.93 -1.15 9.53
C ILE A 114 2.85 -0.66 8.41
N ILE A 115 3.95 -1.36 8.20
CA ILE A 115 4.85 -1.14 7.06
C ILE A 115 4.91 -2.41 6.22
N THR A 116 4.51 -2.32 4.95
CA THR A 116 4.40 -3.47 4.05
C THR A 116 5.72 -3.99 3.53
N HIS A 117 6.68 -3.09 3.29
CA HIS A 117 8.04 -3.40 2.87
C HIS A 117 8.94 -2.16 2.97
N SER A 118 10.20 -2.29 2.59
CA SER A 118 11.22 -1.28 2.87
C SER A 118 11.52 -0.30 1.74
N HIS A 119 10.70 -0.14 0.69
CA HIS A 119 10.94 0.94 -0.29
C HIS A 119 10.62 2.33 0.30
N PHE A 120 11.16 3.37 -0.33
CA PHE A 120 11.12 4.73 0.23
C PHE A 120 9.73 5.38 0.19
N ASP A 121 8.86 4.89 -0.68
CA ASP A 121 7.47 5.31 -0.83
C ASP A 121 6.48 4.53 0.06
N HIS A 122 7.00 3.60 0.87
CA HIS A 122 6.23 2.84 1.89
C HIS A 122 6.83 2.95 3.30
N LEU A 123 8.17 2.97 3.39
CA LEU A 123 8.93 3.19 4.62
C LEU A 123 9.64 4.55 4.58
N ASP A 124 8.91 5.57 5.02
CA ASP A 124 9.39 6.94 5.11
C ASP A 124 10.00 7.27 6.48
N ALA A 125 11.31 7.57 6.50
CA ALA A 125 12.05 7.85 7.73
C ALA A 125 11.48 9.05 8.51
N LYS A 126 10.95 10.08 7.82
CA LYS A 126 10.34 11.24 8.47
C LYS A 126 9.07 10.83 9.22
N SER A 127 8.23 10.04 8.59
CA SER A 127 6.99 9.50 9.19
C SER A 127 7.30 8.64 10.41
N ILE A 128 8.22 7.68 10.29
CA ILE A 128 8.59 6.80 11.42
C ILE A 128 9.12 7.60 12.61
N LYS A 129 10.04 8.55 12.37
CA LYS A 129 10.59 9.39 13.44
C LYS A 129 9.53 10.25 14.13
N ALA A 130 8.53 10.70 13.38
CA ALA A 130 7.43 11.47 13.93
C ALA A 130 6.47 10.60 14.75
N LEU A 131 6.21 9.36 14.30
CA LEU A 131 5.23 8.45 14.89
C LEU A 131 5.77 7.60 16.06
N LYS A 132 7.09 7.45 16.22
CA LYS A 132 7.70 6.52 17.19
C LYS A 132 7.21 6.66 18.64
N GLU A 133 6.85 7.88 19.06
CA GLU A 133 6.35 8.14 20.41
C GLU A 133 4.83 7.93 20.51
N LYS A 134 4.06 8.28 19.46
CA LYS A 134 2.59 8.17 19.45
C LYS A 134 2.05 6.78 19.10
N ALA A 135 2.82 5.99 18.37
CA ALA A 135 2.44 4.63 17.99
C ALA A 135 2.73 3.65 19.14
N ARG A 136 1.75 2.83 19.48
CA ARG A 136 1.91 1.73 20.45
C ARG A 136 2.69 0.57 19.84
N PHE A 137 2.36 0.18 18.61
CA PHE A 137 3.04 -0.88 17.88
C PHE A 137 3.52 -0.45 16.49
N PHE A 138 4.58 -1.09 16.01
CA PHE A 138 4.99 -1.10 14.62
C PHE A 138 4.97 -2.54 14.13
N ILE A 139 4.10 -2.86 13.18
CA ILE A 139 3.92 -4.21 12.63
C ILE A 139 4.51 -4.24 11.23
N THR A 140 5.38 -5.20 10.94
CA THR A 140 6.13 -5.19 9.69
C THR A 140 6.64 -6.57 9.29
N PRO A 141 7.01 -6.83 8.03
CA PRO A 141 7.66 -8.07 7.67
C PRO A 141 9.04 -8.25 8.31
N LEU A 142 9.51 -9.48 8.29
CA LEU A 142 10.84 -9.86 8.78
C LEU A 142 11.96 -8.91 8.31
N LYS A 143 12.80 -8.49 9.26
CA LYS A 143 13.98 -7.65 9.10
C LYS A 143 13.73 -6.18 8.74
N VAL A 144 12.51 -5.79 8.40
CA VAL A 144 12.18 -4.35 8.22
C VAL A 144 12.31 -3.60 9.55
N GLY A 145 12.12 -4.29 10.69
CA GLY A 145 12.32 -3.74 12.03
C GLY A 145 13.73 -3.20 12.27
N ASN A 146 14.75 -3.63 11.52
CA ASN A 146 16.09 -3.07 11.62
C ASN A 146 16.15 -1.60 11.18
N TYR A 147 15.39 -1.21 10.16
CA TYR A 147 15.27 0.20 9.78
C TYR A 147 14.47 0.99 10.80
N LEU A 148 13.41 0.41 11.37
CA LEU A 148 12.63 1.06 12.43
C LEU A 148 13.50 1.35 13.66
N LYS A 149 14.32 0.38 14.07
CA LYS A 149 15.32 0.56 15.15
C LYS A 149 16.32 1.66 14.83
N SER A 150 16.84 1.72 13.60
CA SER A 150 17.77 2.80 13.20
C SER A 150 17.11 4.19 13.16
N TYR A 151 15.78 4.25 13.05
CA TYR A 151 15.00 5.49 13.20
C TYR A 151 14.59 5.80 14.64
N GLY A 152 15.01 4.98 15.60
CA GLY A 152 14.82 5.19 17.03
C GLY A 152 13.53 4.59 17.60
N VAL A 153 12.86 3.67 16.88
CA VAL A 153 11.73 2.90 17.42
C VAL A 153 12.26 1.88 18.43
N SER A 154 11.67 1.83 19.62
CA SER A 154 12.00 0.82 20.63
C SER A 154 11.68 -0.59 20.13
N GLU A 155 12.59 -1.53 20.29
CA GLU A 155 12.41 -2.94 19.88
C GLU A 155 11.16 -3.58 20.51
N LYS A 156 10.78 -3.16 21.73
CA LYS A 156 9.57 -3.63 22.42
C LYS A 156 8.27 -3.26 21.72
N LYS A 157 8.29 -2.24 20.83
CA LYS A 157 7.13 -1.82 20.04
C LYS A 157 7.06 -2.52 18.68
N ILE A 158 8.10 -3.26 18.26
CA ILE A 158 8.22 -3.81 16.91
C ILE A 158 7.74 -5.26 16.90
N ILE A 159 6.80 -5.57 16.01
CA ILE A 159 6.29 -6.91 15.74
C ILE A 159 6.67 -7.28 14.31
N GLU A 160 7.63 -8.18 14.16
CA GLU A 160 8.05 -8.69 12.85
C GLU A 160 7.34 -10.00 12.49
N LEU A 161 6.66 -10.00 11.35
CA LEU A 161 5.86 -11.11 10.84
C LEU A 161 6.49 -11.74 9.59
N ASP A 162 6.35 -13.05 9.48
CA ASP A 162 6.57 -13.81 8.25
C ASP A 162 5.24 -13.99 7.49
N TRP A 163 5.30 -14.41 6.23
CA TRP A 163 4.10 -14.78 5.48
C TRP A 163 3.32 -15.89 6.20
N TRP A 164 2.00 -15.75 6.22
CA TRP A 164 1.04 -16.61 6.91
C TRP A 164 1.14 -16.56 8.44
N SER A 165 1.86 -15.58 9.00
CA SER A 165 1.87 -15.31 10.44
C SER A 165 1.18 -13.98 10.73
N GLY A 166 0.65 -13.85 11.94
CA GLY A 166 -0.11 -12.67 12.34
C GLY A 166 0.00 -12.39 13.84
N VAL A 167 -0.61 -11.29 14.21
CA VAL A 167 -0.86 -10.89 15.60
C VAL A 167 -2.37 -10.67 15.77
N GLU A 168 -2.87 -11.10 16.92
CA GLU A 168 -4.27 -10.96 17.30
C GLU A 168 -4.37 -10.11 18.56
N PHE A 169 -5.32 -9.20 18.55
CA PHE A 169 -5.78 -8.38 19.68
C PHE A 169 -7.27 -8.67 19.87
N ASP A 170 -7.89 -8.05 20.89
CA ASP A 170 -9.27 -8.38 21.30
C ASP A 170 -10.28 -8.43 20.14
N ASP A 171 -10.29 -7.41 19.27
CA ASP A 171 -11.26 -7.29 18.17
C ASP A 171 -10.61 -7.07 16.80
N LEU A 172 -9.32 -7.37 16.71
CA LEU A 172 -8.51 -7.08 15.54
C LEU A 172 -7.46 -8.15 15.34
N LYS A 173 -7.43 -8.71 14.13
CA LYS A 173 -6.36 -9.61 13.70
C LYS A 173 -5.64 -9.04 12.48
N ILE A 174 -4.32 -9.08 12.50
CA ILE A 174 -3.47 -8.61 11.40
C ILE A 174 -2.55 -9.75 11.00
N ILE A 175 -2.65 -10.18 9.74
CA ILE A 175 -1.87 -11.30 9.19
C ILE A 175 -1.04 -10.79 8.01
N ALA A 176 0.27 -11.04 8.04
CA ALA A 176 1.12 -10.82 6.88
C ALA A 176 0.95 -12.00 5.92
N THR A 177 0.61 -11.73 4.66
CA THR A 177 0.44 -12.72 3.59
C THR A 177 1.48 -12.51 2.49
N PRO A 178 1.73 -13.52 1.63
CA PRO A 178 2.68 -13.35 0.54
C PRO A 178 2.32 -12.20 -0.39
N ALA A 179 3.36 -11.54 -0.92
CA ALA A 179 3.26 -10.58 -2.01
C ALA A 179 4.39 -10.87 -3.01
N GLN A 180 4.20 -10.45 -4.26
CA GLN A 180 5.18 -10.60 -5.33
C GLN A 180 5.89 -9.27 -5.55
N HIS A 181 6.99 -9.04 -4.85
CA HIS A 181 7.72 -7.78 -4.89
C HIS A 181 9.22 -8.00 -4.59
N SER A 182 9.94 -6.97 -4.20
CA SER A 182 11.34 -7.07 -3.79
C SER A 182 11.68 -6.02 -2.74
N SER A 183 12.91 -6.00 -2.24
CA SER A 183 13.33 -4.92 -1.35
C SER A 183 14.75 -4.46 -1.65
N SER A 184 14.98 -3.15 -1.74
CA SER A 184 16.33 -2.59 -1.67
C SER A 184 16.33 -1.14 -1.22
N ARG A 185 17.29 -0.77 -0.37
CA ARG A 185 17.57 0.63 -0.01
C ARG A 185 19.02 1.04 -0.30
N GLY A 186 19.69 0.32 -1.21
CA GLY A 186 21.11 0.52 -1.53
C GLY A 186 22.09 -0.24 -0.62
N ASP A 187 21.57 -1.11 0.24
CA ASP A 187 22.32 -1.94 1.20
C ASP A 187 22.35 -3.42 0.80
N GLY A 188 21.81 -3.76 -0.37
CA GLY A 188 21.68 -5.12 -0.89
C GLY A 188 20.28 -5.34 -1.47
N LYS A 189 20.12 -6.45 -2.21
CA LYS A 189 18.80 -6.88 -2.70
C LYS A 189 18.19 -7.87 -1.72
N ASN A 190 16.89 -7.73 -1.47
CA ASN A 190 16.03 -8.65 -0.72
C ASN A 190 16.52 -8.98 0.70
N LYS A 191 17.16 -8.03 1.38
CA LYS A 191 17.61 -8.18 2.78
C LYS A 191 16.48 -8.10 3.80
N THR A 192 15.31 -7.59 3.40
CA THR A 192 14.10 -7.54 4.21
C THR A 192 12.96 -8.20 3.46
N LEU A 193 12.00 -8.77 4.20
CA LEU A 193 10.80 -9.33 3.60
C LEU A 193 9.85 -8.20 3.17
N TRP A 194 8.96 -8.51 2.23
CA TRP A 194 7.80 -7.72 1.81
C TRP A 194 6.54 -8.55 2.03
N ALA A 195 5.42 -7.94 2.37
CA ALA A 195 4.16 -8.67 2.57
C ALA A 195 2.94 -7.83 2.18
N SER A 196 1.93 -8.53 1.68
CA SER A 196 0.55 -8.06 1.72
C SER A 196 -0.01 -8.29 3.13
N PHE A 197 -1.15 -7.68 3.46
CA PHE A 197 -1.76 -7.83 4.77
C PHE A 197 -3.25 -8.14 4.68
N VAL A 198 -3.70 -9.02 5.55
CA VAL A 198 -5.12 -9.25 5.86
C VAL A 198 -5.41 -8.65 7.23
N MET A 199 -6.48 -7.86 7.30
CA MET A 199 -7.00 -7.30 8.54
C MET A 199 -8.43 -7.81 8.76
N GLU A 200 -8.66 -8.47 9.89
CA GLU A 200 -9.98 -8.98 10.29
C GLU A 200 -10.49 -8.18 11.50
N PHE A 201 -11.70 -7.64 11.38
CA PHE A 201 -12.44 -6.99 12.46
C PHE A 201 -13.47 -7.98 13.00
N LEU A 202 -13.15 -8.61 14.13
CA LEU A 202 -13.75 -9.88 14.55
C LEU A 202 -15.23 -9.75 14.93
N SER A 203 -15.60 -8.70 15.66
CA SER A 203 -16.94 -8.49 16.22
C SER A 203 -17.99 -8.09 15.19
N VAL A 204 -17.55 -7.64 14.01
CA VAL A 204 -18.43 -7.23 12.90
C VAL A 204 -18.29 -8.13 11.68
N ASP A 205 -17.47 -9.18 11.76
CA ASP A 205 -17.18 -10.13 10.68
C ASP A 205 -16.81 -9.41 9.37
N LYS A 206 -15.85 -8.49 9.46
CA LYS A 206 -15.33 -7.73 8.30
C LYS A 206 -13.89 -8.07 8.03
N ARG A 207 -13.54 -8.17 6.74
CA ARG A 207 -12.18 -8.44 6.31
C ARG A 207 -11.72 -7.52 5.20
N VAL A 208 -10.51 -6.99 5.34
CA VAL A 208 -9.84 -6.14 4.34
C VAL A 208 -8.51 -6.76 3.93
N PHE A 209 -8.22 -6.72 2.64
CA PHE A 209 -6.93 -7.08 2.07
C PHE A 209 -6.17 -5.84 1.62
N PHE A 210 -4.88 -5.77 1.89
CA PHE A 210 -3.96 -4.74 1.42
C PHE A 210 -2.84 -5.39 0.62
N SER A 211 -2.73 -5.09 -0.67
CA SER A 211 -1.76 -5.75 -1.56
C SER A 211 -0.29 -5.36 -1.31
N ALA A 212 -0.05 -4.28 -0.56
CA ALA A 212 1.17 -3.48 -0.71
C ALA A 212 1.26 -2.98 -2.17
N ASP A 213 2.43 -3.06 -2.79
CA ASP A 213 2.68 -2.71 -4.19
C ASP A 213 3.19 -3.88 -5.03
N GLY A 214 2.84 -5.11 -4.65
CA GLY A 214 3.27 -6.32 -5.33
C GLY A 214 2.52 -6.60 -6.63
N GLY A 215 3.18 -7.29 -7.57
CA GLY A 215 2.62 -7.72 -8.84
C GLY A 215 1.75 -8.99 -8.74
N TYR A 216 1.10 -9.36 -9.83
CA TYR A 216 0.24 -10.54 -9.86
C TYR A 216 1.03 -11.86 -9.88
N PHE A 217 0.61 -12.80 -9.02
CA PHE A 217 1.00 -14.20 -9.08
C PHE A 217 -0.04 -15.09 -8.37
N THR A 218 0.26 -16.37 -8.16
CA THR A 218 -0.65 -17.36 -7.57
C THR A 218 -1.04 -17.10 -6.11
N HIS A 219 -0.34 -16.20 -5.39
CA HIS A 219 -0.59 -15.93 -3.98
C HIS A 219 -1.98 -15.33 -3.74
N PHE A 220 -2.49 -14.47 -4.62
CA PHE A 220 -3.85 -13.92 -4.51
C PHE A 220 -4.91 -15.01 -4.41
N LYS A 221 -4.81 -16.03 -5.28
CA LYS A 221 -5.73 -17.17 -5.27
C LYS A 221 -5.61 -17.99 -3.99
N LYS A 222 -4.39 -18.27 -3.53
CA LYS A 222 -4.16 -18.99 -2.26
C LYS A 222 -4.75 -18.23 -1.06
N ILE A 223 -4.62 -16.90 -1.07
CA ILE A 223 -5.17 -16.02 -0.03
C ILE A 223 -6.70 -16.05 -0.08
N GLY A 224 -7.31 -15.91 -1.26
CA GLY A 224 -8.76 -16.03 -1.43
C GLY A 224 -9.32 -17.39 -1.02
N GLU A 225 -8.62 -18.49 -1.34
CA GLU A 225 -8.99 -19.85 -0.91
C GLU A 225 -8.90 -20.02 0.62
N TYR A 226 -7.87 -19.45 1.26
CA TYR A 226 -7.66 -19.58 2.71
C TYR A 226 -8.67 -18.75 3.53
N PHE A 227 -8.91 -17.50 3.14
CA PHE A 227 -9.77 -16.58 3.89
C PHE A 227 -11.24 -16.62 3.42
N GLY A 228 -11.50 -17.02 2.17
CA GLY A 228 -12.85 -17.13 1.61
C GLY A 228 -13.30 -15.88 0.84
N SER A 229 -13.40 -14.70 1.48
CA SER A 229 -13.73 -13.44 0.80
C SER A 229 -13.26 -12.21 1.57
N PHE A 230 -13.27 -11.05 0.90
CA PHE A 230 -12.90 -9.75 1.48
C PHE A 230 -13.99 -8.71 1.21
N ASP A 231 -14.40 -7.96 2.23
CA ASP A 231 -15.34 -6.84 2.06
C ASP A 231 -14.71 -5.68 1.27
N LEU A 232 -13.39 -5.55 1.36
CA LEU A 232 -12.62 -4.60 0.57
C LEU A 232 -11.24 -5.17 0.25
N ALA A 233 -10.82 -5.07 -1.02
CA ALA A 233 -9.45 -5.29 -1.43
C ALA A 233 -8.83 -3.96 -1.86
N CYS A 234 -7.83 -3.49 -1.10
CA CYS A 234 -6.98 -2.37 -1.46
C CYS A 234 -5.85 -2.88 -2.35
N LEU A 235 -5.92 -2.59 -3.65
CA LEU A 235 -5.04 -3.16 -4.67
C LEU A 235 -4.12 -2.10 -5.30
N GLU A 236 -2.85 -2.44 -5.43
CA GLU A 236 -1.83 -1.71 -6.16
C GLU A 236 -2.35 -1.30 -7.53
N SER A 237 -2.28 0.00 -7.86
CA SER A 237 -2.87 0.55 -9.09
C SER A 237 -1.98 1.61 -9.73
N GLY A 238 -0.66 1.39 -9.70
CA GLY A 238 0.34 2.30 -10.25
C GLY A 238 1.63 1.61 -10.64
N GLN A 239 2.57 2.39 -11.17
CA GLN A 239 3.97 2.05 -11.45
C GLN A 239 4.25 0.80 -12.31
N PHE A 240 3.23 0.22 -12.97
CA PHE A 240 3.43 -0.91 -13.87
C PHE A 240 4.35 -0.56 -15.06
N ASN A 241 5.23 -1.48 -15.42
CA ASN A 241 6.14 -1.33 -16.56
C ASN A 241 6.69 -2.69 -17.01
N ILE A 242 6.98 -2.80 -18.31
CA ILE A 242 7.60 -3.99 -18.91
C ILE A 242 9.03 -4.26 -18.39
N ALA A 243 9.69 -3.26 -17.78
CA ALA A 243 11.02 -3.38 -17.18
C ALA A 243 11.04 -4.11 -15.83
N TRP A 244 9.91 -4.21 -15.13
CA TRP A 244 9.72 -4.99 -13.91
C TRP A 244 8.34 -5.64 -13.92
N PRO A 245 8.07 -6.54 -14.87
CA PRO A 245 6.73 -7.03 -15.16
C PRO A 245 6.14 -7.90 -14.04
N TYR A 246 6.93 -8.21 -13.01
CA TYR A 246 6.53 -8.99 -11.85
C TYR A 246 6.41 -8.16 -10.58
N SER A 247 6.90 -6.91 -10.54
CA SER A 247 6.92 -6.14 -9.29
C SER A 247 5.65 -5.33 -9.07
N HIS A 248 5.00 -4.86 -10.14
CA HIS A 248 3.75 -4.10 -10.10
C HIS A 248 2.77 -4.69 -11.11
N SER A 249 1.49 -4.75 -10.74
CA SER A 249 0.47 -5.36 -11.58
C SER A 249 0.03 -4.47 -12.74
N PHE A 250 -0.08 -5.08 -13.91
CA PHE A 250 -0.75 -4.45 -15.05
C PHE A 250 -2.26 -4.34 -14.80
N PRO A 251 -2.97 -3.38 -15.40
CA PRO A 251 -4.39 -3.16 -15.16
C PRO A 251 -5.27 -4.42 -15.30
N GLU A 252 -5.02 -5.25 -16.32
CA GLU A 252 -5.75 -6.50 -16.55
C GLU A 252 -5.49 -7.56 -15.47
N GLN A 253 -4.33 -7.50 -14.83
CA GLN A 253 -3.98 -8.42 -13.74
C GLN A 253 -4.72 -8.05 -12.45
N ILE A 254 -4.98 -6.76 -12.19
CA ILE A 254 -5.75 -6.31 -11.02
C ILE A 254 -7.19 -6.85 -11.06
N LEU A 255 -7.79 -7.01 -12.25
CA LEU A 255 -9.08 -7.69 -12.39
C LEU A 255 -9.02 -9.15 -11.92
N LYS A 256 -7.90 -9.85 -12.21
CA LYS A 256 -7.66 -11.22 -11.77
C LYS A 256 -7.41 -11.28 -10.27
N GLU A 257 -6.67 -10.33 -9.71
CA GLU A 257 -6.46 -10.22 -8.26
C GLU A 257 -7.76 -10.11 -7.49
N ALA A 258 -8.63 -9.18 -7.90
CA ALA A 258 -9.93 -8.98 -7.27
C ALA A 258 -10.77 -10.26 -7.30
N LYS A 259 -10.76 -10.97 -8.43
CA LYS A 259 -11.44 -12.27 -8.58
C LYS A 259 -10.82 -13.35 -7.71
N ASP A 260 -9.51 -13.51 -7.76
CA ASP A 260 -8.77 -14.55 -7.04
C ASP A 260 -8.84 -14.38 -5.51
N LEU A 261 -9.00 -13.14 -5.04
CA LEU A 261 -9.27 -12.83 -3.63
C LEU A 261 -10.73 -13.06 -3.23
N ASN A 262 -11.66 -13.27 -4.17
CA ASN A 262 -13.10 -13.18 -3.92
C ASN A 262 -13.48 -11.84 -3.25
N ALA A 263 -12.96 -10.73 -3.78
CA ALA A 263 -13.25 -9.39 -3.29
C ALA A 263 -14.70 -8.99 -3.57
N LYS A 264 -15.35 -8.33 -2.60
CA LYS A 264 -16.68 -7.73 -2.77
C LYS A 264 -16.63 -6.30 -3.31
N ALA A 265 -15.51 -5.62 -3.10
CA ALA A 265 -15.24 -4.26 -3.59
C ALA A 265 -13.73 -4.06 -3.71
N VAL A 266 -13.30 -3.14 -4.58
CA VAL A 266 -11.89 -2.83 -4.82
C VAL A 266 -11.64 -1.34 -4.58
N MET A 267 -10.58 -1.03 -3.84
CA MET A 267 -10.06 0.33 -3.68
C MET A 267 -8.65 0.41 -4.29
N PRO A 268 -8.43 1.18 -5.38
CA PRO A 268 -7.10 1.34 -5.93
C PRO A 268 -6.20 2.17 -4.99
N ILE A 269 -4.96 1.71 -4.78
CA ILE A 269 -3.90 2.42 -4.03
C ILE A 269 -2.65 2.63 -4.92
N HIS A 270 -1.61 3.30 -4.40
CA HIS A 270 -0.35 3.60 -5.12
C HIS A 270 -0.48 4.51 -6.35
N TRP A 271 -1.51 5.36 -6.34
CA TRP A 271 -1.75 6.35 -7.38
C TRP A 271 -2.08 7.72 -6.77
N GLY A 272 -2.29 8.72 -7.62
CA GLY A 272 -2.91 9.99 -7.23
C GLY A 272 -2.11 10.89 -6.29
N ARG A 273 -0.86 10.56 -5.94
CA ARG A 273 -0.03 11.39 -5.04
C ARG A 273 1.33 11.74 -5.59
N PHE A 274 2.08 10.78 -6.13
CA PHE A 274 3.44 11.01 -6.63
C PHE A 274 3.51 10.85 -8.14
N LEU A 275 4.41 11.60 -8.78
CA LEU A 275 4.84 11.31 -10.15
C LEU A 275 5.70 10.05 -10.13
N ALA A 276 5.08 8.89 -10.30
CA ALA A 276 5.74 7.61 -10.33
C ALA A 276 5.02 6.70 -11.34
N GLY A 277 5.71 6.28 -12.40
CA GLY A 277 5.09 5.52 -13.50
C GLY A 277 5.19 6.20 -14.86
N THR A 278 5.24 5.40 -15.93
CA THR A 278 5.24 5.86 -17.34
C THR A 278 3.84 5.92 -17.97
N HIS A 279 2.81 6.04 -17.15
CA HIS A 279 1.41 6.01 -17.54
C HIS A 279 0.70 7.28 -17.05
N ALA A 280 -0.54 7.51 -17.47
CA ALA A 280 -1.31 8.63 -16.92
C ALA A 280 -1.56 8.41 -15.42
N TRP A 281 -1.61 9.49 -14.63
CA TRP A 281 -1.73 9.40 -13.17
C TRP A 281 -3.00 8.67 -12.67
N ASN A 282 -4.04 8.62 -13.51
CA ASN A 282 -5.35 8.01 -13.28
C ASN A 282 -5.66 6.85 -14.26
N GLU A 283 -4.66 6.38 -15.02
CA GLU A 283 -4.86 5.38 -16.08
C GLU A 283 -5.50 4.10 -15.57
N VAL A 284 -4.94 3.53 -14.49
CA VAL A 284 -5.43 2.28 -13.90
C VAL A 284 -6.84 2.45 -13.34
N VAL A 285 -7.13 3.58 -12.70
CA VAL A 285 -8.46 3.84 -12.13
C VAL A 285 -9.52 3.98 -13.22
N LYS A 286 -9.20 4.65 -14.34
CA LYS A 286 -10.06 4.70 -15.52
C LYS A 286 -10.34 3.31 -16.06
N PHE A 287 -9.28 2.50 -16.23
CA PHE A 287 -9.40 1.12 -16.70
C PHE A 287 -10.27 0.27 -15.77
N LEU A 288 -10.03 0.30 -14.46
CA LEU A 288 -10.80 -0.47 -13.48
C LEU A 288 -12.26 -0.04 -13.47
N TYR A 289 -12.55 1.26 -13.55
CA TYR A 289 -13.94 1.72 -13.60
C TYR A 289 -14.72 1.17 -14.81
N GLU A 290 -14.05 0.99 -15.94
CA GLU A 290 -14.67 0.49 -17.18
C GLU A 290 -14.78 -1.04 -17.24
N ASN A 291 -13.90 -1.77 -16.54
CA ASN A 291 -13.72 -3.21 -16.72
C ASN A 291 -13.92 -4.06 -15.45
N LEU A 292 -14.07 -3.44 -14.27
CA LEU A 292 -14.29 -4.15 -13.02
C LEU A 292 -15.78 -4.41 -12.79
N ASP A 293 -16.15 -5.69 -12.68
CA ASP A 293 -17.52 -6.12 -12.37
C ASP A 293 -17.88 -6.01 -10.87
N LEU A 294 -17.13 -5.21 -10.11
CA LEU A 294 -17.28 -5.00 -8.67
C LEU A 294 -17.36 -3.51 -8.35
N PRO A 295 -17.97 -3.12 -7.21
CA PRO A 295 -17.87 -1.76 -6.70
C PRO A 295 -16.42 -1.28 -6.62
N LEU A 296 -16.11 -0.24 -7.39
CA LEU A 296 -14.86 0.49 -7.30
C LEU A 296 -15.01 1.61 -6.28
N ILE A 297 -14.11 1.66 -5.30
CA ILE A 297 -14.13 2.57 -4.16
C ILE A 297 -13.01 3.60 -4.36
N THR A 298 -13.36 4.82 -4.74
CA THR A 298 -12.38 5.89 -5.04
C THR A 298 -12.66 7.15 -4.23
N PRO A 299 -12.58 7.09 -2.89
CA PRO A 299 -12.79 8.25 -2.04
C PRO A 299 -11.79 9.35 -2.43
N LYS A 300 -12.18 10.60 -2.20
CA LYS A 300 -11.22 11.70 -2.31
C LYS A 300 -10.14 11.54 -1.22
N MET A 301 -8.95 12.06 -1.48
CA MET A 301 -7.88 11.97 -0.49
C MET A 301 -8.29 12.71 0.79
N GLY A 302 -8.28 11.99 1.92
CA GLY A 302 -8.75 12.45 3.23
C GLY A 302 -10.21 12.09 3.56
N GLU A 303 -10.99 11.56 2.63
CA GLU A 303 -12.36 11.11 2.88
C GLU A 303 -12.37 9.69 3.48
N ALA A 304 -13.16 9.51 4.55
CA ALA A 304 -13.37 8.21 5.18
C ALA A 304 -14.46 7.42 4.44
N TYR A 305 -14.23 6.13 4.25
CA TYR A 305 -15.18 5.17 3.71
C TYR A 305 -15.46 4.07 4.74
N GLU A 306 -16.73 3.83 5.05
CA GLU A 306 -17.16 2.69 5.87
C GLU A 306 -17.05 1.38 5.08
N ILE A 307 -16.30 0.42 5.61
CA ILE A 307 -15.99 -0.83 4.90
C ILE A 307 -17.27 -1.67 4.68
N GLY A 308 -17.60 -1.87 3.40
CA GLY A 308 -18.77 -2.63 2.97
C GLY A 308 -20.04 -1.80 2.78
N ALA A 309 -19.98 -0.48 2.98
CA ALA A 309 -21.07 0.41 2.65
C ALA A 309 -21.20 0.62 1.12
N LYS A 310 -22.36 1.11 0.67
CA LYS A 310 -22.52 1.52 -0.74
C LYS A 310 -21.69 2.77 -0.99
N PHE A 311 -20.88 2.76 -2.04
CA PHE A 311 -20.08 3.90 -2.43
C PHE A 311 -20.72 4.66 -3.59
N LYS A 312 -20.84 5.98 -3.44
CA LYS A 312 -21.33 6.86 -4.50
C LYS A 312 -20.14 7.48 -5.22
N GLN A 313 -19.95 7.08 -6.47
CA GLN A 313 -18.95 7.66 -7.35
C GLN A 313 -19.19 9.15 -7.59
N ASP A 314 -18.14 9.95 -7.42
CA ASP A 314 -18.11 11.39 -7.67
C ASP A 314 -17.12 11.78 -8.78
N PHE A 315 -16.43 10.79 -9.35
CA PHE A 315 -15.58 10.89 -10.54
C PHE A 315 -14.54 12.02 -10.51
N TRP A 316 -14.06 12.40 -9.33
CA TRP A 316 -13.10 13.49 -9.19
C TRP A 316 -11.79 13.26 -9.98
N TRP A 317 -11.50 12.00 -10.29
CA TRP A 317 -10.34 11.56 -11.05
C TRP A 317 -10.57 11.52 -12.57
N LYS A 318 -11.80 11.75 -13.07
CA LYS A 318 -12.09 11.79 -14.52
C LYS A 318 -11.83 13.15 -15.15
N GLU A 319 -12.04 14.23 -14.40
CA GLU A 319 -11.73 15.58 -14.86
C GLU A 319 -10.23 15.63 -15.18
N GLY A 320 -9.84 16.18 -16.33
CA GLY A 320 -8.48 16.09 -16.85
C GLY A 320 -8.45 15.87 -18.36
#